data_AF-A0A920RUK1-F1
#
_entry.id   AF-A0A920RUK1-F1
#
_cell.length_a   1.000
_cell.length_b   1.000
_cell.length_c   1.000
_cell.angle_alpha   90.00
_cell.angle_beta   90.00
_cell.angle_gamma   90.00
#
_symmetry.space_group_name_H-M   'P 1'
#
loop_
_entity.id
_entity.type
_entity.pdbx_description
1 polymer ?
#
loop_
_entity_poly.entity_id
_entity_poly.type
_entity_poly.pdbx_seq_one_letter_code
_entity_poly.pdbx_strand_id
1 'polypeptide(L)'
;MREHTAIYGGEMSGHHYFKDFYFSDSGMIPWLLVTEIMSKTNQPLSELVLKRMQQYPISGEINIKVHQPEQLLEEIKNHYQTQSVSVDDIDGYSFDFDSWRFNLRMSNTEPWFG
;
A
#
# COMPACT_ATOMS: atom_id res chain seq x y z
N MET A 1 4.18 1.84 -14.39
CA MET A 1 4.40 3.27 -14.74
C MET A 1 4.59 3.54 -16.24
N ARG A 2 5.51 2.85 -16.95
CA ARG A 2 5.81 3.12 -18.37
C ARG A 2 4.58 3.04 -19.27
N GLU A 3 3.77 2.00 -19.11
CA GLU A 3 2.52 1.79 -19.86
C GLU A 3 1.56 2.99 -19.77
N HIS A 4 1.43 3.60 -18.59
CA HIS A 4 0.53 4.73 -18.37
C HIS A 4 1.22 6.10 -18.44
N THR A 5 2.52 6.15 -18.78
CA THR A 5 3.32 7.39 -18.76
C THR A 5 3.22 8.15 -17.42
N ALA A 6 3.02 7.42 -16.31
CA ALA A 6 2.83 8.00 -14.98
C ALA A 6 4.06 8.79 -14.53
N ILE A 7 3.86 9.99 -13.96
CA ILE A 7 4.96 10.87 -13.53
C ILE A 7 5.64 10.40 -12.23
N TYR A 8 4.89 9.71 -11.37
CA TYR A 8 5.32 9.21 -10.07
C TYR A 8 4.65 7.87 -9.77
N GLY A 9 5.37 6.99 -9.08
CA GLY A 9 4.84 5.74 -8.51
C GLY A 9 5.40 5.56 -7.11
N GLY A 10 4.63 4.97 -6.21
CA GLY A 10 5.07 4.73 -4.84
C GLY A 10 4.46 3.46 -4.29
N GLU A 11 5.27 2.72 -3.53
CA GLU A 11 4.86 1.52 -2.81
C GLU A 11 4.91 1.76 -1.30
N MET A 12 4.10 1.02 -0.55
CA MET A 12 4.07 1.12 0.92
C MET A 12 5.39 0.65 1.58
N SER A 13 6.16 -0.18 0.89
CA SER A 13 7.52 -0.62 1.23
C SER A 13 8.57 0.51 1.20
N GLY A 14 8.21 1.72 0.73
CA GLY A 14 9.09 2.88 0.67
C GLY A 14 9.84 3.05 -0.66
N HIS A 15 9.54 2.24 -1.67
CA HIS A 15 10.05 2.44 -3.02
C HIS A 15 9.27 3.55 -3.73
N HIS A 16 9.98 4.59 -4.18
CA HIS A 16 9.43 5.76 -4.86
C HIS A 16 10.08 5.92 -6.22
N TYR A 17 9.27 5.85 -7.28
CA TYR A 17 9.68 5.83 -8.67
C TYR A 17 9.36 7.17 -9.35
N PHE A 18 10.27 7.64 -10.20
CA PHE A 18 10.13 8.92 -10.88
C PHE A 18 10.30 8.75 -12.39
N LYS A 19 9.38 9.31 -13.18
CA LYS A 19 9.45 9.25 -14.65
C LYS A 19 10.77 9.80 -15.19
N ASP A 20 11.17 10.97 -14.70
CA ASP A 20 12.38 11.67 -15.14
C ASP A 20 13.66 11.05 -14.55
N PHE A 21 13.51 10.05 -13.67
CA PHE A 21 14.57 9.16 -13.22
C PHE A 21 14.43 7.78 -13.88
N TYR A 22 14.16 7.77 -15.19
CA TYR A 22 14.09 6.56 -16.03
C TYR A 22 12.99 5.55 -15.65
N PHE A 23 11.95 6.00 -14.94
CA PHE A 23 10.94 5.14 -14.30
C PHE A 23 11.54 4.19 -13.25
N SER A 24 12.68 4.53 -12.68
CA SER A 24 13.35 3.77 -11.62
C SER A 24 13.07 4.38 -10.25
N ASP A 25 13.26 3.57 -9.21
CA ASP A 25 13.17 4.04 -7.84
C ASP A 25 14.42 4.81 -7.41
N SER A 26 14.24 5.70 -6.43
CA SER A 26 15.34 6.41 -5.80
C SER A 26 15.03 6.64 -4.33
N GLY A 27 15.94 6.22 -3.45
CA GLY A 27 15.88 6.59 -2.04
C GLY A 27 16.30 8.05 -1.77
N MET A 28 16.90 8.74 -2.74
CA MET A 28 17.45 10.10 -2.55
C MET A 28 16.46 11.21 -2.88
N ILE A 29 15.69 11.03 -3.96
CA ILE A 29 14.72 12.05 -4.41
C ILE A 29 13.61 12.31 -3.37
N PRO A 30 13.01 11.30 -2.71
CA PRO A 30 11.91 11.52 -1.77
C PRO A 30 12.26 12.44 -0.60
N TRP A 31 13.39 12.21 0.07
CA TRP A 31 13.76 13.02 1.24
C TRP A 31 14.12 14.46 0.85
N LEU A 32 14.71 14.67 -0.34
CA LEU A 32 14.96 16.01 -0.87
C LEU A 32 13.65 16.77 -1.13
N LEU A 33 12.68 16.12 -1.76
CA LEU A 33 11.35 16.71 -2.01
C LEU A 33 10.60 16.99 -0.71
N VAL A 34 10.61 16.05 0.25
CA VAL A 34 10.00 16.26 1.57
C VAL A 34 10.65 17.43 2.29
N THR A 35 11.98 17.53 2.25
CA THR A 35 12.73 18.65 2.86
C THR A 35 12.40 19.98 2.19
N GLU A 36 12.29 20.00 0.86
CA GLU A 36 11.87 21.18 0.11
C GLU A 36 10.45 21.62 0.51
N ILE A 37 9.51 20.67 0.61
CA ILE A 37 8.13 20.94 1.04
C ILE A 37 8.13 21.53 2.46
N MET A 38 8.82 20.89 3.40
CA MET A 38 8.95 21.39 4.79
C MET A 38 9.54 22.80 4.83
N SER A 39 10.56 23.08 4.01
CA SER A 39 11.18 24.41 3.93
C SER A 39 10.22 25.46 3.34
N LYS A 40 9.45 25.13 2.31
CA LYS A 40 8.49 26.04 1.67
C LYS A 40 7.26 26.31 2.53
N THR A 41 6.79 25.32 3.29
CA THR A 41 5.61 25.46 4.16
C THR A 41 5.96 25.97 5.55
N ASN A 42 7.24 25.89 5.95
CA ASN A 42 7.70 26.15 7.31
C ASN A 42 6.96 25.29 8.35
N GLN A 43 6.68 24.04 8.01
CA GLN A 43 6.00 23.07 8.89
C GLN A 43 6.86 21.82 9.09
N PRO A 44 6.84 21.22 10.31
CA PRO A 44 7.47 19.93 10.53
C PRO A 44 6.72 18.81 9.79
N LEU A 45 7.45 17.73 9.45
CA LEU A 45 6.87 16.56 8.78
C LEU A 45 5.66 15.98 9.52
N SER A 46 5.70 15.98 10.86
CA SER A 46 4.61 15.49 11.71
C SER A 46 3.29 16.20 11.43
N GLU A 47 3.30 17.52 11.22
CA GLU A 47 2.10 18.29 10.90
C GLU A 47 1.60 18.00 9.48
N LEU A 48 2.52 17.86 8.53
CA LEU A 48 2.19 17.60 7.12
C LEU A 48 1.45 16.28 6.92
N VAL A 49 1.74 15.26 7.75
CA VAL A 49 1.12 13.92 7.63
C VAL A 49 -0.06 13.70 8.57
N LEU A 50 -0.16 14.47 9.67
CA LEU A 50 -1.10 14.21 10.77
C LEU A 50 -2.56 14.04 10.30
N LYS A 51 -3.04 14.97 9.48
CA LYS A 51 -4.44 14.95 9.00
C LYS A 51 -4.73 13.67 8.21
N ARG A 52 -3.77 13.20 7.40
CA ARG A 52 -3.93 11.98 6.60
C ARG A 52 -3.90 10.73 7.46
N MET A 53 -3.00 10.67 8.44
CA MET A 53 -2.93 9.55 9.40
C MET A 53 -4.21 9.43 10.24
N GLN A 54 -4.79 10.55 10.66
CA GLN A 54 -6.04 10.57 11.42
C GLN A 54 -7.25 10.18 10.56
N GLN A 55 -7.28 10.60 9.30
CA GLN A 55 -8.39 10.30 8.39
C GLN A 55 -8.35 8.86 7.87
N TYR A 56 -7.17 8.28 7.73
CA TYR A 56 -6.95 6.94 7.18
C TYR A 56 -5.99 6.15 8.08
N PRO A 57 -6.42 5.75 9.28
CA PRO A 57 -5.61 4.88 10.13
C PRO A 57 -5.43 3.53 9.44
N ILE A 58 -4.22 3.00 9.47
CA ILE A 58 -3.87 1.70 8.91
C ILE A 58 -3.39 0.76 10.02
N SER A 59 -3.64 -0.54 9.87
CA SER A 59 -3.14 -1.57 10.79
C SER A 59 -1.61 -1.72 10.74
N GLY A 60 -0.98 -1.26 9.65
CA GLY A 60 0.33 -1.73 9.22
C GLY A 60 0.23 -3.11 8.55
N GLU A 61 1.35 -3.62 8.05
CA GLU A 61 1.45 -4.98 7.51
C GLU A 61 1.54 -5.99 8.65
N ILE A 62 0.59 -6.93 8.71
CA ILE A 62 0.52 -7.96 9.75
C ILE A 62 0.90 -9.29 9.12
N ASN A 63 2.08 -9.80 9.48
CA ASN A 63 2.59 -11.05 8.93
C ASN A 63 2.18 -12.26 9.77
N ILE A 64 1.48 -13.23 9.18
CA ILE A 64 0.99 -14.45 9.87
C ILE A 64 1.51 -15.71 9.17
N LYS A 65 2.15 -16.62 9.93
CA LYS A 65 2.50 -17.97 9.41
C LYS A 65 1.26 -18.84 9.33
N VAL A 66 1.04 -19.46 8.18
CA VAL A 66 -0.07 -20.39 7.99
C VAL A 66 0.40 -21.62 7.23
N HIS A 67 -0.12 -22.78 7.61
CA HIS A 67 0.25 -24.07 7.01
C HIS A 67 -0.32 -24.28 5.60
N GLN A 68 -1.54 -23.78 5.34
CA GLN A 68 -2.25 -23.94 4.07
C GLN A 68 -2.78 -22.58 3.59
N PRO A 69 -1.89 -21.69 3.09
CA PRO A 69 -2.26 -20.32 2.76
C PRO A 69 -3.27 -20.21 1.62
N GLU A 70 -3.17 -21.04 0.59
CA GLU A 70 -4.14 -21.03 -0.51
C GLU A 70 -5.55 -21.37 -0.03
N GLN A 71 -5.68 -22.39 0.84
CA GLN A 71 -6.98 -22.80 1.37
C GLN A 71 -7.59 -21.71 2.24
N LEU A 72 -6.81 -21.12 3.15
CA LEU A 72 -7.30 -20.06 4.03
C LEU A 72 -7.71 -18.80 3.23
N LEU A 73 -6.97 -18.46 2.17
CA LEU A 73 -7.31 -17.32 1.32
C LEU A 73 -8.68 -17.50 0.64
N GLU A 74 -8.96 -18.69 0.10
CA GLU A 74 -10.27 -19.01 -0.49
C GLU A 74 -11.39 -19.10 0.56
N GLU A 75 -11.11 -19.63 1.76
CA GLU A 75 -12.09 -19.62 2.86
C GLU A 75 -12.48 -18.19 3.25
N ILE A 76 -11.50 -17.28 3.36
CA ILE A 76 -11.74 -15.87 3.67
C ILE A 76 -12.53 -15.19 2.55
N LYS A 77 -12.16 -15.41 1.28
CA LYS A 77 -12.89 -14.90 0.13
C LYS A 77 -14.36 -15.33 0.15
N ASN A 78 -14.61 -16.62 0.32
CA ASN A 78 -15.97 -17.16 0.39
C ASN A 78 -16.77 -16.60 1.57
N HIS A 79 -16.11 -16.38 2.72
CA HIS A 79 -16.75 -15.75 3.87
C HIS A 79 -17.22 -14.32 3.57
N TYR A 80 -16.37 -13.47 3.00
CA TYR A 80 -16.69 -12.07 2.78
C TYR A 80 -17.51 -11.80 1.51
N GLN A 81 -17.45 -12.64 0.48
CA GLN A 81 -18.26 -12.49 -0.74
C GLN A 81 -19.78 -12.57 -0.48
N THR A 82 -20.19 -13.14 0.65
CA THR A 82 -21.61 -13.15 1.07
C THR A 82 -22.10 -11.79 1.56
N GLN A 83 -21.19 -10.84 1.81
CA GLN A 83 -21.48 -9.47 2.19
C GLN A 83 -21.49 -8.58 0.94
N SER A 84 -22.14 -7.41 0.99
CA SER A 84 -22.05 -6.40 -0.06
C SER A 84 -20.65 -5.77 -0.06
N VAL A 85 -19.68 -6.46 -0.68
CA VAL A 85 -18.26 -6.08 -0.71
C VAL A 85 -17.77 -6.05 -2.15
N SER A 86 -16.95 -5.05 -2.50
CA SER A 86 -16.21 -5.05 -3.76
C SER A 86 -14.90 -5.82 -3.57
N VAL A 87 -14.60 -6.75 -4.47
CA VAL A 87 -13.37 -7.57 -4.41
C VAL A 87 -12.54 -7.36 -5.67
N ASP A 88 -11.26 -7.06 -5.48
CA ASP A 88 -10.25 -6.95 -6.53
C ASP A 88 -9.15 -7.99 -6.32
N ASP A 89 -8.70 -8.63 -7.40
CA ASP A 89 -7.75 -9.75 -7.39
C ASP A 89 -6.40 -9.45 -8.07
N ILE A 90 -6.01 -8.17 -8.17
CA ILE A 90 -4.77 -7.75 -8.86
C ILE A 90 -3.50 -8.20 -8.10
N ASP A 91 -3.49 -8.14 -6.77
CA ASP A 91 -2.36 -8.55 -5.90
C ASP A 91 -2.91 -9.16 -4.60
N GLY A 92 -3.23 -10.45 -4.66
CA GLY A 92 -3.99 -11.15 -3.61
C GLY A 92 -5.49 -10.86 -3.71
N TYR A 93 -6.16 -10.64 -2.58
CA TYR A 93 -7.54 -10.16 -2.55
C TYR A 93 -7.66 -8.86 -1.76
N SER A 94 -8.16 -7.81 -2.41
CA SER A 94 -8.54 -6.56 -1.77
C SER A 94 -10.05 -6.52 -1.58
N PHE A 95 -10.51 -6.39 -0.34
CA PHE A 95 -11.92 -6.29 0.02
C PHE A 95 -12.25 -4.85 0.43
N ASP A 96 -13.22 -4.24 -0.24
CA ASP A 96 -13.69 -2.88 0.03
C ASP A 96 -15.15 -2.86 0.51
N PHE A 97 -15.37 -2.37 1.73
CA PHE A 97 -16.65 -2.26 2.42
C PHE A 97 -17.10 -0.80 2.56
N ASP A 98 -16.68 0.08 1.64
CA ASP A 98 -16.91 1.53 1.57
C ASP A 98 -16.22 2.34 2.70
N SER A 99 -16.46 1.94 3.94
CA SER A 99 -15.96 2.62 5.16
C SER A 99 -14.59 2.10 5.61
N TRP A 100 -14.23 0.89 5.22
CA TRP A 100 -12.94 0.29 5.48
C TRP A 100 -12.62 -0.74 4.40
N ARG A 101 -11.33 -1.03 4.26
CA ARG A 101 -10.83 -2.04 3.32
C ARG A 101 -9.64 -2.75 3.91
N PHE A 102 -9.38 -3.96 3.43
CA PHE A 102 -8.14 -4.67 3.72
C PHE A 102 -7.65 -5.42 2.48
N ASN A 103 -6.35 -5.66 2.41
CA ASN A 103 -5.72 -6.49 1.41
C ASN A 103 -5.16 -7.73 2.12
N LEU A 104 -5.36 -8.89 1.51
CA LEU A 104 -4.69 -10.13 1.89
C LEU A 104 -3.89 -10.62 0.72
N ARG A 105 -2.59 -10.79 0.93
CA ARG A 105 -1.71 -11.34 -0.08
C ARG A 105 -0.85 -12.45 0.51
N MET A 106 -0.55 -13.43 -0.33
CA MET A 106 0.49 -14.39 -0.01
C MET A 106 1.84 -13.72 -0.28
N SER A 107 2.78 -13.87 0.65
CA SER A 107 4.13 -13.42 0.39
C SER A 107 4.74 -14.23 -0.75
N ASN A 108 5.34 -13.53 -1.71
CA ASN A 108 5.99 -14.14 -2.88
C ASN A 108 7.36 -14.76 -2.55
N THR A 109 7.91 -14.50 -1.35
CA THR A 109 9.27 -14.89 -0.98
C THR A 109 9.35 -15.90 0.15
N GLU A 110 8.33 -16.01 1.00
CA GLU A 110 8.31 -16.88 2.18
C GLU A 110 6.85 -17.24 2.56
N PRO A 111 6.55 -18.35 3.27
CA PRO A 111 5.17 -18.82 3.50
C PRO A 111 4.43 -18.01 4.59
N TRP A 112 4.12 -16.75 4.31
CA TRP A 112 3.37 -15.82 5.18
C TRP A 112 2.15 -15.25 4.48
N PHE A 113 1.14 -14.91 5.27
CA PHE A 113 0.11 -13.94 4.91
C PHE A 113 0.55 -12.54 5.32
N GLY A 114 0.35 -11.56 4.44
CA GLY A 114 0.49 -10.13 4.72
C GLY A 114 -0.75 -9.36 4.30
#